data_AF-A0A838QYP3-F1
#
_entry.id   AF-A0A838QYP3-F1
#
_cell.length_a   1.000
_cell.length_b   1.000
_cell.length_c   1.000
_cell.angle_alpha   90.00
_cell.angle_beta   90.00
_cell.angle_gamma   90.00
#
_symmetry.space_group_name_H-M   'P 1'
#
loop_
_entity.id
_entity.type
_entity.pdbx_description
1 polymer ?
#
loop_
_entity_poly.entity_id
_entity_poly.type
_entity_poly.pdbx_seq_one_letter_code
_entity_poly.pdbx_strand_id
1 'polypeptide(L)'
;ADNDLAFGRIVDGLSRSRFWKEMAIFAIEDDPQAGWDHVSGYRTIAFCASPYVKRSAVVSTQYNTTSILRTIEQILGLPPMNQFDASATPMFDCFTDTPDFSPYAVAAANIPLDEMNPAPEAIGDAALREDAIVSSQLNFREIDRAPEDVLNRILWRAMRGSAVPYPEWAAGADEDEEEDETG
;
A
#
# COMPACT_ATOMS: atom_id res chain seq x y z
N ALA A 1 -2.66 -0.06 -9.89
CA ALA A 1 -3.34 1.18 -10.31
C ALA A 1 -4.82 1.20 -9.92
N ASP A 2 -5.49 0.04 -9.88
CA ASP A 2 -6.90 -0.06 -9.48
C ASP A 2 -7.18 0.47 -8.07
N ASN A 3 -6.32 0.13 -7.10
CA ASN A 3 -6.50 0.58 -5.71
C ASN A 3 -6.40 2.11 -5.59
N ASP A 4 -5.38 2.73 -6.20
CA ASP A 4 -5.20 4.19 -6.17
C ASP A 4 -6.40 4.93 -6.79
N LEU A 5 -6.89 4.43 -7.93
CA LEU A 5 -8.06 4.99 -8.60
C LEU A 5 -9.33 4.81 -7.77
N ALA A 6 -9.52 3.63 -7.17
CA ALA A 6 -10.68 3.33 -6.32
C ALA A 6 -10.68 4.20 -5.07
N PHE A 7 -9.57 4.24 -4.34
CA PHE A 7 -9.40 5.10 -3.17
C PHE A 7 -9.60 6.58 -3.54
N GLY A 8 -8.99 7.03 -4.64
CA GLY A 8 -9.16 8.39 -5.14
C GLY A 8 -10.62 8.74 -5.43
N ARG A 9 -11.39 7.83 -6.02
CA ARG A 9 -12.83 8.02 -6.28
C ARG A 9 -13.65 8.10 -4.99
N ILE A 10 -13.30 7.31 -3.96
CA ILE A 10 -13.95 7.37 -2.64
C ILE A 10 -13.72 8.75 -2.03
N VAL A 11 -12.48 9.22 -1.99
CA VAL A 11 -12.14 10.53 -1.42
C VAL A 11 -12.79 11.67 -2.22
N ASP A 12 -12.81 11.60 -3.56
CA ASP A 12 -13.47 12.58 -4.42
C ASP A 12 -14.97 12.67 -4.09
N GLY A 13 -15.67 11.53 -4.04
CA GLY A 13 -17.08 11.46 -3.68
C GLY A 13 -17.39 12.01 -2.28
N LEU A 14 -16.59 11.62 -1.27
CA LEU A 14 -16.74 12.09 0.10
C LEU A 14 -16.48 13.60 0.24
N SER A 15 -15.47 14.12 -0.47
CA SER A 15 -15.10 15.54 -0.42
C SER A 15 -16.13 16.48 -1.06
N ARG A 16 -17.01 15.95 -1.91
CA ARG A 16 -18.15 16.68 -2.50
C ARG A 16 -19.42 16.57 -1.67
N SER A 17 -19.42 15.74 -0.63
CA SER A 17 -20.58 15.56 0.23
C SER A 17 -20.80 16.77 1.14
N ARG A 18 -22.02 16.91 1.65
CA ARG A 18 -22.34 17.91 2.68
C ARG A 18 -21.53 17.75 3.97
N PHE A 19 -20.97 16.56 4.21
CA PHE A 19 -20.25 16.21 5.42
C PHE A 19 -18.78 16.64 5.39
N TRP A 20 -18.23 16.98 4.21
CA TRP A 20 -16.80 17.26 4.03
C TRP A 20 -16.24 18.29 5.02
N LYS A 21 -17.04 19.32 5.35
CA LYS A 21 -16.66 20.39 6.28
C LYS A 21 -16.34 19.90 7.70
N GLU A 22 -16.83 18.73 8.07
CA GLU A 22 -16.70 18.12 9.41
C GLU A 22 -16.09 16.71 9.30
N MET A 23 -15.37 16.43 8.22
CA MET A 23 -14.83 15.11 7.93
C MET A 23 -13.30 15.08 8.04
N ALA A 24 -12.79 13.97 8.56
CA ALA A 24 -11.40 13.56 8.43
C ALA A 24 -11.37 12.11 7.97
N ILE A 25 -10.54 11.82 6.98
CA ILE A 25 -10.29 10.49 6.42
C ILE A 25 -8.84 10.14 6.75
N PHE A 26 -8.64 8.99 7.36
CA PHE A 26 -7.33 8.38 7.59
C PHE A 26 -7.30 7.06 6.82
N ALA A 27 -6.26 6.86 6.01
CA ALA A 27 -6.04 5.61 5.29
C ALA A 27 -4.62 5.12 5.56
N ILE A 28 -4.51 3.86 5.98
CA ILE A 28 -3.26 3.16 6.28
C ILE A 28 -3.37 1.74 5.75
N GLU A 29 -2.22 1.12 5.53
CA GLU A 29 -2.14 -0.33 5.36
C GLU A 29 -2.16 -1.02 6.74
N ASP A 30 -2.72 -2.23 6.80
CA ASP A 30 -2.82 -3.03 8.04
C ASP A 30 -1.47 -3.67 8.42
N ASP A 31 -0.75 -4.20 7.42
CA ASP A 31 0.58 -4.77 7.58
C ASP A 31 1.41 -4.52 6.29
N PRO A 32 2.57 -3.85 6.36
CA PRO A 32 3.51 -3.80 5.24
C PRO A 32 4.19 -5.16 5.08
N GLN A 33 3.47 -6.13 4.51
CA GLN A 33 4.02 -7.47 4.26
C GLN A 33 5.20 -7.41 3.28
N ALA A 34 6.31 -8.04 3.66
CA ALA A 34 7.51 -8.24 2.85
C ALA A 34 8.12 -6.96 2.21
N GLY A 35 7.76 -5.78 2.70
CA GLY A 35 8.26 -4.51 2.17
C GLY A 35 9.73 -4.30 2.54
N TRP A 36 10.63 -4.34 1.55
CA TRP A 36 12.03 -3.99 1.78
C TRP A 36 12.18 -2.47 1.89
N ASP A 37 11.99 -1.96 3.10
CA ASP A 37 12.21 -0.56 3.44
C ASP A 37 13.53 -0.39 4.21
N HIS A 38 14.38 0.51 3.72
CA HIS A 38 15.73 0.73 4.25
C HIS A 38 15.77 1.31 5.68
N VAL A 39 14.65 1.77 6.24
CA VAL A 39 14.57 2.26 7.62
C VAL A 39 13.96 1.19 8.53
N SER A 40 12.85 0.58 8.10
CA SER A 40 12.20 -0.52 8.83
C SER A 40 11.21 -1.24 7.92
N GLY A 41 11.28 -2.57 7.85
CA GLY A 41 10.30 -3.38 7.12
C GLY A 41 8.85 -3.22 7.60
N TYR A 42 8.66 -2.71 8.83
CA TYR A 42 7.34 -2.41 9.39
C TYR A 42 6.87 -0.97 9.12
N ARG A 43 7.64 -0.17 8.38
CA ARG A 43 7.25 1.19 8.03
C ARG A 43 6.25 1.17 6.89
N THR A 44 5.08 1.74 7.12
CA THR A 44 4.04 1.95 6.10
C THR A 44 3.76 3.42 5.86
N ILE A 45 2.97 3.71 4.83
CA ILE A 45 2.45 5.05 4.52
C ILE A 45 1.10 5.27 5.18
N ALA A 46 0.80 6.54 5.47
CA ALA A 46 -0.49 6.97 5.96
C ALA A 46 -0.95 8.19 5.17
N PHE A 47 -2.19 8.17 4.70
CA PHE A 47 -2.84 9.30 4.06
C PHE A 47 -3.87 9.93 4.99
N CYS A 48 -3.87 11.27 5.02
CA CYS A 48 -4.86 12.06 5.75
C CYS A 48 -5.56 12.99 4.76
N ALA A 49 -6.90 13.04 4.80
CA ALA A 49 -7.68 13.97 3.99
C ALA A 49 -8.79 14.64 4.81
N SER A 50 -8.81 15.97 4.80
CA SER A 50 -9.79 16.81 5.49
C SER A 50 -9.64 18.25 4.99
N PRO A 51 -10.66 19.13 5.12
CA PRO A 51 -10.45 20.56 4.99
C PRO A 51 -9.36 21.12 5.91
N TYR A 52 -9.14 20.49 7.06
CA TYR A 52 -8.19 20.94 8.09
C TYR A 52 -6.81 20.29 7.99
N VAL A 53 -6.57 19.43 7.00
CA VAL A 53 -5.26 18.81 6.80
C VAL A 53 -4.40 19.68 5.87
N LYS A 54 -3.10 19.78 6.17
CA LYS A 54 -2.13 20.46 5.30
C LYS A 54 -2.12 19.83 3.91
N ARG A 55 -2.41 20.62 2.88
CA ARG A 55 -2.41 20.16 1.48
C ARG A 55 -1.01 20.11 0.91
N SER A 56 -0.81 19.16 -0.01
CA SER A 56 0.45 19.02 -0.76
C SER A 56 1.68 18.94 0.15
N ALA A 57 1.50 18.35 1.34
CA ALA A 57 2.50 18.28 2.38
C ALA A 57 2.90 16.82 2.63
N VAL A 58 4.21 16.62 2.81
CA VAL A 58 4.75 15.37 3.35
C VAL A 58 5.13 15.65 4.80
N VAL A 59 4.51 14.92 5.72
CA VAL A 59 4.83 15.01 7.15
C VAL A 59 5.75 13.85 7.49
N SER A 60 6.99 14.17 7.87
CA SER A 60 8.02 13.18 8.21
C SER A 60 8.10 12.87 9.71
N THR A 61 7.19 13.43 10.51
CA THR A 61 7.05 13.08 11.93
C THR A 61 6.71 11.60 12.06
N GLN A 62 7.40 10.90 12.96
CA GLN A 62 7.20 9.48 13.16
C GLN A 62 5.89 9.24 13.93
N TYR A 63 4.93 8.61 13.25
CA TYR A 63 3.65 8.18 13.82
C TYR A 63 3.50 6.66 13.71
N ASN A 64 2.56 6.14 14.47
CA ASN A 64 2.15 4.74 14.46
C ASN A 64 0.61 4.65 14.58
N THR A 65 0.06 3.43 14.56
CA THR A 65 -1.39 3.22 14.62
C THR A 65 -2.04 3.82 15.87
N THR A 66 -1.35 3.81 17.02
CA THR A 66 -1.87 4.44 18.25
C THR A 66 -1.91 5.96 18.15
N SER A 67 -1.03 6.58 17.36
CA SER A 67 -1.07 8.03 17.04
C SER A 67 -2.33 8.39 16.25
N ILE A 68 -2.75 7.54 15.32
CA ILE A 68 -4.01 7.71 14.56
C ILE A 68 -5.20 7.59 15.50
N LEU A 69 -5.26 6.53 16.31
CA LEU A 69 -6.34 6.34 17.30
C LEU A 69 -6.46 7.54 18.23
N ARG A 70 -5.34 7.99 18.78
CA ARG A 70 -5.29 9.16 19.66
C ARG A 70 -5.79 10.43 18.97
N THR A 71 -5.50 10.60 17.68
CA THR A 71 -5.98 11.74 16.89
C THR A 71 -7.49 11.65 16.66
N ILE A 72 -8.02 10.47 16.33
CA ILE A 72 -9.46 10.24 16.14
C ILE A 72 -10.22 10.51 17.45
N GLU A 73 -9.72 10.01 18.57
CA GLU A 73 -10.28 10.27 19.90
C GLU A 73 -10.39 11.77 20.18
N GLN A 74 -9.32 12.53 19.91
CA GLN A 74 -9.32 13.97 20.12
C GLN A 74 -10.29 14.71 19.21
N ILE A 75 -10.39 14.32 17.93
CA ILE A 75 -11.37 14.90 16.99
C ILE A 75 -12.80 14.64 17.46
N LEU A 76 -13.08 13.44 17.96
CA LEU A 76 -14.42 13.04 18.40
C LEU A 76 -14.73 13.42 19.86
N GLY A 77 -13.77 13.96 20.61
CA GLY A 77 -13.91 14.28 22.03
C GLY A 77 -14.02 13.05 22.93
N LEU A 78 -13.46 11.91 22.51
CA LEU A 78 -13.47 10.65 23.26
C LEU A 78 -12.28 10.56 24.23
N PRO A 79 -12.44 9.89 25.38
CA PRO A 79 -11.32 9.53 26.24
C PRO A 79 -10.46 8.44 25.58
N PRO A 80 -9.17 8.33 25.96
CA PRO A 80 -8.34 7.21 25.55
C PRO A 80 -8.92 5.87 26.01
N MET A 81 -8.77 4.82 25.21
CA MET A 81 -9.26 3.48 25.55
C MET A 81 -8.31 2.75 26.50
N ASN A 82 -7.01 3.02 26.44
CA ASN A 82 -6.00 2.39 27.30
C ASN A 82 -4.78 3.30 27.55
N GLN A 83 -3.63 2.74 27.93
CA GLN A 83 -2.42 3.54 28.20
C GLN A 83 -1.62 3.83 26.92
N PHE A 84 -1.76 3.00 25.89
CA PHE A 84 -1.02 3.13 24.63
C PHE A 84 -1.54 4.29 23.79
N ASP A 85 -2.85 4.45 23.64
CA ASP A 85 -3.44 5.61 22.98
C ASP A 85 -3.29 6.88 23.84
N ALA A 86 -3.44 6.79 25.16
CA ALA A 86 -3.26 7.91 26.08
C ALA A 86 -1.87 8.55 26.00
N SER A 87 -0.83 7.72 25.79
CA SER A 87 0.56 8.16 25.68
C SER A 87 1.03 8.39 24.24
N ALA A 88 0.19 8.09 23.24
CA ALA A 88 0.55 8.27 21.84
C ALA A 88 0.63 9.76 21.47
N THR A 89 1.50 10.06 20.50
CA THR A 89 1.66 11.43 19.98
C THR A 89 0.54 11.71 18.98
N PRO A 90 -0.32 12.72 19.21
CA PRO A 90 -1.34 13.07 18.23
C PRO A 90 -0.72 13.65 16.94
N MET A 91 -1.42 13.47 15.82
CA MET A 91 -0.93 13.87 14.49
C MET A 91 -1.09 15.36 14.20
N PHE A 92 -0.84 16.25 15.18
CA PHE A 92 -1.04 17.70 15.05
C PHE A 92 -0.28 18.32 13.86
N ASP A 93 0.89 17.78 13.52
CA ASP A 93 1.68 18.27 12.38
C ASP A 93 0.97 18.08 11.03
N CYS A 94 -0.03 17.19 10.95
CA CYS A 94 -0.84 17.00 9.75
C CYS A 94 -1.94 18.06 9.59
N PHE A 95 -2.31 18.78 10.66
CA PHE A 95 -3.47 19.67 10.67
C PHE A 95 -3.08 21.16 10.67
N THR A 96 -4.04 22.00 10.29
CA THR A 96 -3.92 23.47 10.27
C THR A 96 -5.23 24.11 10.73
N ASP A 97 -5.12 25.28 11.34
CA ASP A 97 -6.27 26.06 11.81
C ASP A 97 -7.04 26.75 10.67
N THR A 98 -6.46 26.82 9.46
CA THR A 98 -7.10 27.45 8.30
C THR A 98 -7.64 26.39 7.34
N PRO A 99 -8.97 26.16 7.31
CA PRO A 99 -9.52 25.11 6.47
C PRO A 99 -9.55 25.47 4.99
N ASP A 100 -9.29 24.47 4.14
CA ASP A 100 -9.52 24.51 2.70
C ASP A 100 -10.63 23.52 2.31
N PHE A 101 -11.83 24.06 2.08
CA PHE A 101 -13.02 23.31 1.71
C PHE A 101 -13.09 22.87 0.25
N SER A 102 -12.06 23.12 -0.57
CA SER A 102 -12.06 22.62 -1.94
C SER A 102 -12.16 21.09 -1.95
N PRO A 103 -12.95 20.49 -2.85
CA PRO A 103 -13.02 19.03 -2.94
C PRO A 103 -11.71 18.47 -3.48
N TYR A 104 -11.44 17.20 -3.18
CA TYR A 104 -10.40 16.44 -3.88
C TYR A 104 -10.86 16.18 -5.32
N ALA A 105 -9.92 16.06 -6.25
CA ALA A 105 -10.20 15.66 -7.61
C ALA A 105 -9.35 14.42 -7.92
N VAL A 106 -10.01 13.31 -8.26
CA VAL A 106 -9.33 12.05 -8.54
C VAL A 106 -8.47 12.16 -9.80
N ALA A 107 -7.25 11.63 -9.74
CA ALA A 107 -6.39 11.49 -10.91
C ALA A 107 -6.89 10.36 -11.83
N ALA A 108 -6.83 10.56 -13.14
CA ALA A 108 -7.15 9.52 -14.09
C ALA A 108 -6.09 8.40 -14.06
N ALA A 109 -6.51 7.16 -14.32
CA ALA A 109 -5.58 6.07 -14.54
C ALA A 109 -4.77 6.34 -15.81
N ASN A 110 -3.45 6.25 -15.71
CA ASN A 110 -2.53 6.46 -16.83
C ASN A 110 -2.26 5.17 -17.64
N ILE A 111 -2.73 4.04 -17.15
CA ILE A 111 -2.59 2.71 -17.76
C ILE A 111 -4.00 2.12 -17.86
N PRO A 112 -4.40 1.52 -19.01
CA PRO A 112 -5.67 0.81 -19.13
C PRO A 112 -5.76 -0.29 -18.06
N LEU A 113 -6.88 -0.33 -17.34
CA LEU A 113 -7.07 -1.32 -16.26
C LEU A 113 -7.23 -2.75 -16.80
N ASP A 114 -7.53 -2.86 -18.08
CA ASP A 114 -7.70 -4.10 -18.84
C ASP A 114 -6.47 -4.46 -19.68
N GLU A 115 -5.36 -3.75 -19.51
CA GLU A 115 -4.10 -4.11 -20.15
C GLU A 115 -3.60 -5.45 -19.60
N MET A 116 -3.56 -6.45 -20.47
CA MET A 116 -3.08 -7.80 -20.17
C MET A 116 -1.71 -8.03 -20.78
N ASN A 117 -0.97 -8.97 -20.20
CA ASN A 117 0.27 -9.45 -20.81
C ASN A 117 0.01 -9.94 -22.25
N PRO A 118 0.96 -9.69 -23.19
CA PRO A 118 0.84 -10.21 -24.54
C PRO A 118 0.77 -11.74 -24.54
N ALA A 119 0.12 -12.31 -25.55
CA ALA A 119 0.09 -13.76 -25.73
C ALA A 119 1.54 -14.30 -25.86
N PRO A 120 1.86 -15.49 -25.32
CA PRO A 120 3.23 -16.04 -25.34
C PRO A 120 3.86 -16.09 -26.73
N GLU A 121 3.06 -16.27 -27.78
CA GLU A 121 3.51 -16.34 -29.17
C GLU A 121 4.05 -15.00 -29.70
N ALA A 122 3.61 -13.88 -29.10
CA ALA A 122 4.08 -12.55 -29.44
C ALA A 122 5.38 -12.16 -28.71
N ILE A 123 5.84 -13.00 -27.76
CA ILE A 123 7.05 -12.74 -26.96
C ILE A 123 8.26 -13.35 -27.66
N GLY A 124 9.12 -12.49 -28.21
CA GLY A 124 10.33 -12.91 -28.94
C GLY A 124 11.45 -13.44 -28.03
N ASP A 125 11.48 -13.02 -26.77
CA ASP A 125 12.43 -13.52 -25.78
C ASP A 125 11.98 -14.89 -25.24
N ALA A 126 12.84 -15.90 -25.35
CA ALA A 126 12.48 -17.26 -24.96
C ALA A 126 12.24 -17.42 -23.45
N ALA A 127 12.96 -16.70 -22.60
CA ALA A 127 12.81 -16.78 -21.16
C ALA A 127 11.51 -16.09 -20.72
N LEU A 128 11.22 -14.90 -21.25
CA LEU A 128 9.96 -14.19 -20.95
C LEU A 128 8.74 -14.95 -21.48
N ARG A 129 8.88 -15.66 -22.60
CA ARG A 129 7.82 -16.52 -23.13
C ARG A 129 7.55 -17.72 -22.21
N GLU A 130 8.60 -18.37 -21.73
CA GLU A 130 8.46 -19.47 -20.76
C GLU A 130 7.80 -18.96 -19.47
N ASP A 131 8.22 -17.80 -18.97
CA ASP A 131 7.62 -17.14 -17.80
C ASP A 131 6.13 -16.88 -17.98
N ALA A 132 5.71 -16.41 -19.16
CA ALA A 132 4.30 -16.19 -19.45
C ALA A 132 3.49 -17.50 -19.40
N ILE A 133 4.07 -18.60 -19.89
CA ILE A 133 3.43 -19.93 -19.85
C ILE A 133 3.33 -20.42 -18.39
N VAL A 134 4.42 -20.38 -17.63
CA VAL A 134 4.45 -20.81 -16.22
C VAL A 134 3.50 -19.96 -15.39
N SER A 135 3.55 -18.63 -15.52
CA SER A 135 2.67 -17.70 -14.82
C SER A 135 1.19 -18.01 -15.06
N SER A 136 0.79 -18.36 -16.29
CA SER A 136 -0.61 -18.72 -16.61
C SER A 136 -1.13 -19.98 -15.91
N GLN A 137 -0.22 -20.81 -15.38
CA GLN A 137 -0.56 -22.07 -14.69
C GLN A 137 -0.54 -21.91 -13.17
N LEU A 138 -0.04 -20.78 -12.64
CA LEU A 138 0.00 -20.52 -11.22
C LEU A 138 -1.41 -20.32 -10.65
N ASN A 139 -1.61 -20.79 -9.41
CA ASN A 139 -2.89 -20.62 -8.73
C ASN A 139 -2.98 -19.24 -8.07
N PHE A 140 -3.53 -18.27 -8.81
CA PHE A 140 -3.87 -16.94 -8.28
C PHE A 140 -5.31 -16.84 -7.74
N ARG A 141 -6.07 -17.96 -7.70
CA ARG A 141 -7.47 -17.94 -7.23
C ARG A 141 -7.57 -18.04 -5.72
N GLU A 142 -6.56 -18.61 -5.10
CA GLU A 142 -6.46 -18.80 -3.66
C GLU A 142 -5.27 -18.00 -3.15
N ILE A 143 -5.43 -17.40 -1.98
CA ILE A 143 -4.41 -16.58 -1.33
C ILE A 143 -3.20 -17.47 -0.99
N ASP A 144 -2.01 -16.98 -1.27
CA ASP A 144 -0.71 -17.61 -0.95
C ASP A 144 -0.49 -19.01 -1.55
N ARG A 145 -1.07 -19.29 -2.72
CA ARG A 145 -0.90 -20.58 -3.42
C ARG A 145 0.05 -20.54 -4.62
N ALA A 146 0.54 -19.37 -5.01
CA ALA A 146 1.57 -19.24 -6.03
C ALA A 146 2.95 -19.48 -5.38
N PRO A 147 3.81 -20.39 -5.90
CA PRO A 147 5.14 -20.59 -5.36
C PRO A 147 5.96 -19.30 -5.45
N GLU A 148 6.44 -18.81 -4.31
CA GLU A 148 6.98 -17.46 -4.17
C GLU A 148 8.28 -17.26 -4.98
N ASP A 149 9.27 -18.15 -4.87
CA ASP A 149 10.52 -18.04 -5.64
C ASP A 149 10.28 -18.03 -7.16
N VAL A 150 9.38 -18.90 -7.64
CA VAL A 150 9.02 -18.95 -9.06
C VAL A 150 8.38 -17.64 -9.49
N LEU A 151 7.42 -17.13 -8.71
CA LEU A 151 6.74 -15.88 -9.00
C LEU A 151 7.71 -14.69 -8.97
N ASN A 152 8.61 -14.62 -7.99
CA ASN A 152 9.59 -13.55 -7.85
C ASN A 152 10.57 -13.51 -9.03
N ARG A 153 11.04 -14.67 -9.51
CA ARG A 153 11.90 -14.75 -10.71
C ARG A 153 11.18 -14.28 -11.97
N ILE A 154 9.90 -14.66 -12.13
CA ILE A 154 9.05 -14.20 -13.24
C ILE A 154 8.91 -12.67 -13.19
N LEU A 155 8.54 -12.12 -12.03
CA LEU A 155 8.37 -10.67 -11.84
C LEU A 155 9.67 -9.89 -12.08
N TRP A 156 10.80 -10.43 -11.61
CA TRP A 156 12.11 -9.83 -11.85
C TRP A 156 12.44 -9.74 -13.33
N ARG A 157 12.28 -10.85 -14.07
CA ARG A 157 12.55 -10.87 -15.52
C ARG A 157 11.60 -9.94 -16.28
N ALA A 158 10.33 -9.87 -15.87
CA ALA A 158 9.37 -8.92 -16.46
C ALA A 158 9.79 -7.45 -16.25
N MET A 159 10.31 -7.11 -15.08
CA MET A 159 10.67 -5.72 -14.73
C MET A 159 12.08 -5.30 -15.17
N ARG A 160 13.05 -6.22 -15.14
CA ARG A 160 14.49 -5.94 -15.38
C ARG A 160 14.99 -6.47 -16.71
N GLY A 161 14.22 -7.33 -17.37
CA GLY A 161 14.61 -8.07 -18.56
C GLY A 161 15.36 -9.37 -18.23
N SER A 162 15.30 -10.30 -19.16
CA SER A 162 15.92 -11.64 -19.07
C SER A 162 17.46 -11.62 -18.96
N ALA A 163 18.10 -10.52 -19.38
CA ALA A 163 19.55 -10.36 -19.36
C ALA A 163 20.13 -10.00 -17.98
N VAL A 164 19.31 -9.50 -17.06
CA VAL A 164 19.77 -9.11 -15.72
C VAL A 164 19.59 -10.29 -14.77
N PRO A 165 20.66 -10.82 -14.15
CA PRO A 165 20.54 -11.97 -13.27
C PRO A 165 19.66 -11.64 -12.07
N TYR A 166 18.92 -12.64 -11.61
CA TYR A 166 18.13 -12.54 -10.40
C TYR A 166 19.06 -12.35 -9.19
N PRO A 167 18.76 -11.41 -8.27
CA PRO A 167 19.60 -11.17 -7.10
C PRO A 167 19.35 -12.26 -6.05
N GLU A 168 20.05 -13.40 -6.19
CA GLU A 168 19.93 -14.54 -5.27
C GLU A 168 20.19 -14.17 -3.80
N TRP A 169 20.93 -13.08 -3.53
CA TRP A 169 21.20 -12.60 -2.17
C TRP A 169 20.01 -11.88 -1.51
N ALA A 170 19.01 -11.47 -2.29
CA ALA A 170 17.85 -10.71 -1.83
C ALA A 170 16.58 -11.56 -1.72
N ALA A 171 16.56 -12.74 -2.35
CA ALA A 171 15.56 -13.77 -2.09
C ALA A 171 16.04 -14.53 -0.85
N GLY A 172 15.33 -14.40 0.26
CA GLY A 172 15.66 -15.14 1.48
C GLY A 172 15.77 -16.63 1.14
N ALA A 173 16.85 -17.28 1.58
CA ALA A 173 16.91 -18.73 1.54
C ALA A 173 15.80 -19.27 2.46
N ASP A 174 15.03 -20.22 1.94
CA ASP A 174 13.99 -20.99 2.64
C ASP A 174 14.57 -21.77 3.87
N GLU A 175 15.04 -21.08 4.91
CA GLU A 175 15.50 -21.73 6.16
C GLU A 175 14.52 -21.54 7.33
N ASP A 176 13.47 -20.71 7.21
CA ASP A 176 12.61 -20.35 8.36
C ASP A 176 11.20 -20.97 8.35
N GLU A 177 10.79 -21.75 7.34
CA GLU A 177 9.44 -22.36 7.30
C GLU A 177 9.31 -23.74 7.98
N GLU A 178 10.41 -24.39 8.41
CA GLU A 178 10.32 -25.72 9.04
C GLU A 178 10.08 -25.72 10.57
N GLU A 179 10.07 -24.57 11.26
CA GLU A 179 9.90 -24.56 12.74
C GLU A 179 8.45 -24.53 13.26
N ASP A 180 7.44 -24.27 12.42
CA ASP A 180 6.05 -24.06 12.89
C ASP A 180 5.12 -25.30 12.85
N GLU A 181 5.61 -26.51 12.56
CA GLU A 181 4.81 -27.76 12.67
C GLU A 181 5.11 -28.62 13.93
N THR A 182 5.90 -28.13 14.90
CA THR A 182 6.00 -28.79 16.22
C THR A 182 5.92 -27.81 17.38
N GLY A 183 4.69 -27.53 17.83
CA GLY A 183 4.37 -26.85 19.09
C GLY A 183 3.00 -27.20 19.63
#